data_AF-A0A9E3NBG6-F1
#
_entry.id   AF-A0A9E3NBG6-F1
#
_cell.length_a   1.000
_cell.length_b   1.000
_cell.length_c   1.000
_cell.angle_alpha   90.00
_cell.angle_beta   90.00
_cell.angle_gamma   90.00
#
_symmetry.space_group_name_H-M   'P 1'
#
loop_
_entity.id
_entity.type
_entity.pdbx_description
1 polymer ?
#
loop_
_entity_poly.entity_id
_entity_poly.type
_entity_poly.pdbx_seq_one_letter_code
_entity_poly.pdbx_strand_id
1 'polypeptide(L)'
;MPEPLLQIEGLTKRFGGIVASDDVTLSIPQGELHAIIGPNGAGKTTLIGQLTGELSSQSGRIRLAGEDITALPAWQRSLRGLARSFQITSLFLDFTALDNVALAAQAHVGHSFRFWRDVRK
;
A
#
# COMPACT_ATOMS: atom_id res chain seq x y z
N MET A 1 19.67 4.09 16.41
CA MET A 1 19.00 4.74 15.26
C MET A 1 17.52 4.42 15.37
N PRO A 2 16.60 5.34 15.01
CA PRO A 2 15.17 5.03 15.02
C PRO A 2 14.88 3.88 14.05
N GLU A 3 13.99 2.97 14.45
CA GLU A 3 13.55 1.85 13.62
C GLU A 3 12.78 2.38 12.40
N PRO A 4 13.06 1.91 11.17
CA PRO A 4 12.37 2.39 9.98
C PRO A 4 10.88 2.04 10.02
N LEU A 5 10.03 2.94 9.52
CA LEU A 5 8.59 2.69 9.43
C LEU A 5 8.27 1.64 8.37
N LEU A 6 8.94 1.72 7.20
CA LEU A 6 8.80 0.71 6.15
C LEU A 6 10.18 0.12 5.86
N GLN A 7 10.29 -1.19 5.91
CA GLN A 7 11.51 -1.92 5.59
C GLN A 7 11.20 -2.96 4.51
N ILE A 8 12.07 -3.01 3.51
CA ILE A 8 12.04 -3.99 2.43
C ILE A 8 13.40 -4.67 2.37
N GLU A 9 13.40 -6.00 2.28
CA GLU A 9 14.61 -6.80 2.18
C GLU A 9 14.48 -7.78 1.01
N GLY A 10 15.35 -7.64 0.01
CA GLY A 10 15.51 -8.57 -1.11
C GLY A 10 14.25 -8.84 -1.94
N LEU A 11 13.42 -7.83 -2.16
CA LEU A 11 12.19 -7.97 -2.94
C LEU A 11 12.51 -8.31 -4.40
N THR A 12 12.01 -9.46 -4.86
CA THR A 12 12.14 -9.88 -6.26
C THR A 12 10.80 -10.22 -6.87
N LYS A 13 10.58 -9.78 -8.12
CA LYS A 13 9.43 -10.12 -8.95
C LYS A 13 9.85 -10.37 -10.39
N ARG A 14 9.45 -11.52 -10.91
CA ARG A 14 9.65 -11.95 -12.29
C ARG A 14 8.31 -12.18 -12.98
N PHE A 15 8.23 -11.80 -14.24
CA PHE A 15 7.13 -12.07 -15.15
C PHE A 15 7.68 -12.83 -16.36
N GLY A 16 7.48 -14.15 -16.39
CA GLY A 16 8.13 -15.01 -17.37
C GLY A 16 9.66 -14.86 -17.30
N GLY A 17 10.29 -14.51 -18.42
CA GLY A 17 11.73 -14.26 -18.50
C GLY A 17 12.20 -12.88 -18.03
N ILE A 18 11.29 -11.97 -17.63
CA ILE A 18 11.63 -10.60 -17.26
C ILE A 18 11.71 -10.46 -15.75
N VAL A 19 12.82 -9.92 -15.24
CA VAL A 19 12.98 -9.55 -13.83
C VAL A 19 12.56 -8.10 -13.66
N ALA A 20 11.36 -7.87 -13.14
CA ALA A 20 10.80 -6.53 -12.96
C ALA A 20 11.24 -5.89 -11.64
N SER A 21 11.61 -6.68 -10.64
CA SER A 21 12.30 -6.21 -9.44
C SER A 21 13.31 -7.27 -9.04
N ASP A 22 14.54 -6.87 -8.75
CA ASP A 22 15.67 -7.77 -8.51
C ASP A 22 16.36 -7.36 -7.21
N ASP A 23 16.20 -8.17 -6.17
CA ASP A 23 16.82 -8.00 -4.86
C ASP A 23 16.68 -6.59 -4.24
N VAL A 24 15.51 -5.97 -4.36
CA VAL A 24 15.29 -4.60 -3.90
C VAL A 24 15.25 -4.54 -2.37
N THR A 25 16.18 -3.79 -1.79
CA THR A 25 16.26 -3.53 -0.34
C THR A 25 16.23 -2.02 -0.08
N LEU A 26 15.33 -1.58 0.80
CA LEU A 26 15.20 -0.17 1.19
C LEU A 26 14.62 -0.04 2.60
N SER A 27 14.91 1.08 3.26
CA SER A 27 14.37 1.41 4.58
C SER A 27 13.94 2.87 4.59
N ILE A 28 12.68 3.12 4.96
CA ILE A 28 12.08 4.45 5.00
C ILE A 28 11.70 4.75 6.46
N PRO A 29 12.38 5.69 7.12
CA PRO A 29 12.01 6.24 8.42
C PRO A 29 10.62 6.88 8.41
N GLN A 30 10.02 6.99 9.59
CA GLN A 30 8.78 7.76 9.76
C GLN A 30 8.99 9.23 9.41
N GLY A 31 8.07 9.82 8.64
CA GLY A 31 8.10 11.22 8.24
C GLY A 31 9.00 11.53 7.03
N GLU A 32 9.63 10.52 6.43
CA GLU A 32 10.42 10.70 5.21
C GLU A 32 9.53 10.73 3.94
N LEU A 33 9.83 11.64 3.03
CA LEU A 33 9.36 11.60 1.65
C LEU A 33 10.39 10.90 0.77
N HIS A 34 10.07 9.68 0.32
CA HIS A 34 10.95 8.89 -0.52
C HIS A 34 10.42 8.81 -1.96
N ALA A 35 11.30 9.00 -2.96
CA ALA A 35 10.93 8.97 -4.37
C ALA A 35 11.69 7.86 -5.12
N ILE A 36 10.93 7.03 -5.85
CA ILE A 36 11.49 6.02 -6.75
C ILE A 36 11.45 6.56 -8.19
N ILE A 37 12.62 6.75 -8.80
CA ILE A 37 12.77 7.33 -10.13
C ILE A 37 13.51 6.33 -11.04
N GLY A 38 13.16 6.33 -12.33
CA GLY A 38 13.78 5.46 -13.32
C GLY A 38 13.01 5.47 -14.64
N PRO A 39 13.56 4.93 -15.74
CA PRO A 39 12.91 4.92 -17.04
C PRO A 39 11.63 4.04 -17.05
N ASN A 40 10.85 4.15 -18.13
CA ASN A 40 9.72 3.23 -18.35
C ASN A 40 10.24 1.79 -18.45
N GLY A 41 9.52 0.84 -17.84
CA GLY A 41 9.96 -0.55 -17.76
C GLY A 41 10.97 -0.87 -16.65
N ALA A 42 11.48 0.12 -15.91
CA ALA A 42 12.42 -0.11 -14.80
C ALA A 42 11.82 -0.76 -13.54
N GLY A 43 10.58 -1.27 -13.60
CA GLY A 43 9.99 -1.98 -12.46
C GLY A 43 9.28 -1.14 -11.41
N LYS A 44 9.24 0.19 -11.51
CA LYS A 44 8.64 1.09 -10.50
C LYS A 44 7.21 0.70 -10.12
N THR A 45 6.34 0.54 -11.12
CA THR A 45 4.93 0.15 -10.89
C THR A 45 4.83 -1.26 -10.30
N THR A 46 5.73 -2.16 -10.68
CA THR A 46 5.82 -3.50 -10.09
C THR A 46 6.18 -3.44 -8.61
N LEU A 47 7.20 -2.68 -8.26
CA LEU A 47 7.62 -2.49 -6.86
C LEU A 47 6.50 -1.86 -6.03
N ILE A 48 5.82 -0.84 -6.54
CA ILE A 48 4.65 -0.26 -5.87
C ILE A 48 3.55 -1.31 -5.69
N GLY A 49 3.24 -2.11 -6.72
CA GLY A 49 2.26 -3.20 -6.60
C GLY A 49 2.64 -4.25 -5.56
N GLN A 50 3.93 -4.57 -5.41
CA GLN A 50 4.41 -5.47 -4.35
C GLN A 50 4.26 -4.87 -2.96
N LEU A 51 4.61 -3.59 -2.81
CA LEU A 51 4.48 -2.85 -1.55
C LEU A 51 3.02 -2.73 -1.12
N THR A 52 2.12 -2.46 -2.06
CA THR A 52 0.70 -2.29 -1.77
C THR A 52 -0.04 -3.61 -1.67
N GLY A 53 0.60 -4.75 -1.91
CA GLY A 53 -0.02 -6.08 -1.82
C GLY A 53 -0.97 -6.41 -2.99
N GLU A 54 -0.88 -5.69 -4.11
CA GLU A 54 -1.57 -6.01 -5.36
C GLU A 54 -0.81 -7.09 -6.16
N LEU A 55 0.51 -7.18 -5.97
CA LEU A 55 1.37 -8.19 -6.57
C LEU A 55 2.08 -8.95 -5.47
N SER A 56 2.04 -10.29 -5.53
CA SER A 56 2.89 -11.11 -4.67
C SER A 56 4.35 -11.02 -5.09
N SER A 57 5.26 -11.07 -4.12
CA SER A 57 6.70 -11.20 -4.36
C SER A 57 7.08 -12.68 -4.44
N GLN A 58 8.11 -13.00 -5.23
CA GLN A 58 8.67 -14.36 -5.25
C GLN A 58 9.65 -14.61 -4.12
N SER A 59 10.34 -13.56 -3.67
CA SER A 59 11.24 -13.57 -2.52
C SER A 59 11.24 -12.21 -1.84
N GLY A 60 11.92 -12.17 -0.70
CA GLY A 60 12.08 -10.99 0.11
C GLY A 60 11.00 -10.82 1.17
N ARG A 61 11.14 -9.76 1.97
CA ARG A 61 10.22 -9.42 3.06
C ARG A 61 9.87 -7.95 3.04
N ILE A 62 8.67 -7.64 3.51
CA ILE A 62 8.17 -6.29 3.71
C ILE A 62 7.71 -6.18 5.15
N ARG A 63 8.27 -5.24 5.90
CA ARG A 63 7.85 -4.92 7.27
C ARG A 63 7.33 -3.50 7.37
N LEU A 64 6.24 -3.32 8.09
CA LEU A 64 5.65 -2.02 8.41
C LEU A 64 5.59 -1.90 9.93
N ALA A 65 6.24 -0.87 10.48
CA ALA A 65 6.37 -0.66 11.92
C ALA A 65 6.82 -1.93 12.68
N GLY A 66 7.80 -2.64 12.11
CA GLY A 66 8.32 -3.90 12.66
C GLY A 66 7.50 -5.17 12.35
N GLU A 67 6.25 -5.05 11.91
CA GLU A 67 5.39 -6.19 11.58
C GLU A 67 5.63 -6.70 10.15
N ASP A 68 5.81 -8.02 9.98
CA ASP A 68 5.90 -8.63 8.65
C ASP A 68 4.52 -8.61 7.95
N ILE A 69 4.44 -7.86 6.87
CA ILE A 69 3.22 -7.70 6.06
C ILE A 69 3.32 -8.40 4.71
N THR A 70 4.38 -9.18 4.45
CA THR A 70 4.75 -9.71 3.13
C THR A 70 3.61 -10.44 2.44
N ALA A 71 2.85 -11.26 3.18
CA ALA A 71 1.74 -12.06 2.66
C ALA A 71 0.38 -11.35 2.70
N LEU A 72 0.29 -10.16 3.29
CA LEU A 72 -0.99 -9.47 3.46
C LEU A 72 -1.48 -8.87 2.13
N PRO A 73 -2.76 -9.02 1.78
CA PRO A 73 -3.37 -8.34 0.64
C PRO A 73 -3.53 -6.83 0.91
N ALA A 74 -3.77 -6.06 -0.15
CA ALA A 74 -3.83 -4.60 -0.12
C ALA A 74 -4.77 -4.02 0.96
N TRP A 75 -5.97 -4.57 1.13
CA TRP A 75 -6.92 -4.07 2.11
C TRP A 75 -6.42 -4.22 3.56
N GLN A 76 -5.68 -5.29 3.87
CA GLN A 76 -5.10 -5.50 5.19
C GLN A 76 -3.91 -4.58 5.46
N ARG A 77 -3.16 -4.22 4.42
CA ARG A 77 -2.07 -3.25 4.50
C ARG A 77 -2.60 -1.83 4.69
N SER A 78 -3.68 -1.48 3.97
CA SER A 78 -4.37 -0.19 4.13
C SER A 78 -4.85 0.01 5.56
N LEU A 79 -5.49 -1.00 6.16
CA LEU A 79 -5.95 -0.94 7.56
C LEU A 79 -4.80 -0.77 8.57
N ARG A 80 -3.57 -1.12 8.19
CA ARG A 80 -2.34 -0.93 8.99
C ARG A 80 -1.63 0.39 8.70
N GLY A 81 -2.18 1.23 7.83
CA GLY A 81 -1.62 2.55 7.49
C GLY A 81 -0.77 2.60 6.22
N LEU A 82 -0.63 1.50 5.48
CA LEU A 82 0.05 1.50 4.17
C LEU A 82 -0.98 1.55 3.04
N ALA A 83 -1.29 2.75 2.57
CA ALA A 83 -2.28 3.02 1.53
C ALA A 83 -1.64 3.46 0.20
N ARG A 84 -2.37 3.25 -0.90
CA ARG A 84 -1.97 3.66 -2.26
C ARG A 84 -2.94 4.71 -2.79
N SER A 85 -2.42 5.78 -3.37
CA SER A 85 -3.18 6.66 -4.27
C SER A 85 -3.17 6.10 -5.70
N PHE A 86 -4.32 6.07 -6.35
CA PHE A 86 -4.44 5.61 -7.75
C PHE A 86 -4.44 6.80 -8.71
N GLN A 87 -3.80 6.63 -9.88
CA GLN A 87 -3.77 7.64 -10.93
C GLN A 87 -5.15 7.90 -11.54
N ILE A 88 -5.98 6.85 -11.62
CA ILE A 88 -7.42 6.97 -11.91
C ILE A 88 -8.14 6.90 -10.57
N THR A 89 -8.87 7.95 -10.23
CA THR A 89 -9.58 8.06 -8.96
C THR A 89 -10.71 7.03 -8.89
N SER A 90 -10.67 6.14 -7.90
CA SER A 90 -11.74 5.19 -7.59
C SER A 90 -12.83 5.86 -6.74
N LEU A 91 -13.65 6.70 -7.37
CA LEU A 91 -14.72 7.46 -6.71
C LEU A 91 -16.10 6.85 -6.99
N PHE A 92 -16.98 6.96 -6.00
CA PHE A 92 -18.42 6.78 -6.20
C PHE A 92 -18.97 8.11 -6.73
N LEU A 93 -19.25 8.17 -8.03
CA LEU A 93 -19.65 9.42 -8.70
C LEU A 93 -21.07 9.87 -8.31
N ASP A 94 -21.91 8.95 -7.86
CA ASP A 94 -23.24 9.26 -7.33
C ASP A 94 -23.19 9.83 -5.90
N PHE A 95 -22.02 9.87 -5.28
CA PHE A 95 -21.81 10.30 -3.91
C PHE A 95 -21.21 11.70 -3.89
N THR A 96 -21.53 12.48 -2.85
CA THR A 96 -20.81 13.75 -2.64
C THR A 96 -19.34 13.47 -2.28
N ALA A 97 -18.49 14.51 -2.37
CA ALA A 97 -17.10 14.40 -1.91
C ALA A 97 -17.02 13.99 -0.43
N LEU A 98 -17.91 14.51 0.41
CA LEU A 98 -18.00 14.15 1.82
C LEU A 98 -18.37 12.68 2.00
N ASP A 99 -19.33 12.17 1.23
CA ASP A 99 -19.75 10.76 1.33
C ASP A 99 -18.63 9.79 0.92
N ASN A 100 -17.84 10.13 -0.11
CA ASN A 100 -16.66 9.35 -0.50
C ASN A 100 -15.64 9.25 0.64
N VAL A 101 -15.34 10.37 1.31
CA VAL A 101 -14.41 10.40 2.46
C VAL A 101 -14.98 9.64 3.65
N ALA A 102 -16.26 9.86 3.96
CA ALA A 102 -16.91 9.22 5.10
C ALA A 102 -16.98 7.70 4.94
N LEU A 103 -17.23 7.20 3.73
CA LEU A 103 -17.20 5.77 3.41
C LEU A 103 -15.81 5.16 3.66
N ALA A 104 -14.74 5.82 3.21
CA ALA A 104 -13.38 5.37 3.42
C ALA A 104 -13.01 5.36 4.92
N ALA A 105 -13.38 6.41 5.66
CA ALA A 105 -13.17 6.49 7.10
C ALA A 105 -13.93 5.37 7.84
N GLN A 106 -15.17 5.09 7.46
CA GLN A 106 -15.98 4.02 8.04
C GLN A 106 -15.37 2.63 7.85
N ALA A 107 -14.78 2.37 6.67
CA ALA A 107 -14.12 1.10 6.39
C ALA A 107 -12.98 0.80 7.40
N HIS A 108 -12.27 1.83 7.87
CA HIS A 108 -11.22 1.70 8.88
C HIS A 108 -11.74 1.47 10.31
N VAL A 109 -13.00 1.83 10.60
CA VAL A 109 -13.61 1.59 11.93
C VAL A 109 -13.96 0.09 12.14
N GLY A 110 -14.02 -0.70 11.06
CA GLY A 110 -14.17 -2.16 11.14
C GLY A 110 -15.59 -2.66 11.42
N HIS A 111 -16.59 -1.77 11.55
CA HIS A 111 -17.99 -2.16 11.69
C HIS A 111 -18.97 -1.11 11.14
N SER A 112 -20.12 -1.57 10.65
CA SER A 112 -21.25 -0.71 10.20
C SER A 112 -22.46 -0.75 11.14
N PHE A 113 -22.35 -1.34 12.34
CA PHE A 113 -23.48 -1.55 13.28
C PHE A 113 -24.09 -0.28 13.88
N ARG A 114 -23.78 0.90 13.35
CA ARG A 114 -24.38 2.18 13.72
C ARG A 114 -25.48 2.55 12.72
N PHE A 115 -26.53 1.74 12.69
CA PHE A 115 -27.64 1.83 11.73
C PHE A 115 -28.35 3.20 11.70
N TRP A 116 -28.27 3.96 12.80
CA TRP A 116 -28.99 5.23 12.98
C TRP A 116 -28.08 6.44 13.12
N ARG A 117 -26.75 6.27 13.01
CA ARG A 117 -25.79 7.35 13.24
C ARG A 117 -25.16 7.77 11.92
N ASP A 118 -25.21 9.07 11.64
CA ASP A 118 -24.64 9.66 10.43
C ASP A 118 -23.12 9.43 10.40
N VAL A 119 -22.62 8.83 9.31
CA VAL A 119 -21.19 8.54 9.11
C VAL A 119 -20.37 9.79 8.79
N ARG A 120 -21.04 10.88 8.39
CA ARG A 120 -20.41 12.16 8.04
C ARG A 120 -20.00 12.99 9.27
N LYS A 121 -20.25 12.48 10.49
CA LYS A 121 -20.01 13.16 11.77
C LYS A 121 -19.06 12.41 12.69
#